data_AF-A0A1S1Q832-F1
#
_entry.id   AF-A0A1S1Q832-F1
#
_cell.length_a   1.000
_cell.length_b   1.000
_cell.length_c   1.000
_cell.angle_alpha   90.00
_cell.angle_beta   90.00
_cell.angle_gamma   90.00
#
_symmetry.space_group_name_H-M   'P 1'
#
loop_
_entity.id
_entity.type
_entity.pdbx_description
1 polymer ?
#
loop_
_entity_poly.entity_id
_entity_poly.type
_entity_poly.pdbx_seq_one_letter_code
_entity_poly.pdbx_strand_id
1 'polypeptide(L)'
;MDYSLLSAFWTMLLFFGLLLWLYLLFVIISDIFRSRDLSGWGKAGWLAAVIILPLLGVLAYTIFRGDSMGERAVEDRQRQQAFYQAFQPSAVQSQGVADEMAKLVNLRRNGEISEEEFERAKSRVLT
;
A
#
# COMPACT_ATOMS: atom_id res chain seq x y z
N MET A 1 -42.53 -7.93 37.31
CA MET A 1 -41.56 -7.10 36.57
C MET A 1 -41.67 -7.55 35.13
N ASP A 2 -42.54 -6.90 34.35
CA ASP A 2 -42.73 -7.27 32.95
C ASP A 2 -41.55 -6.70 32.16
N TYR A 3 -40.52 -7.52 31.97
CA TYR A 3 -39.43 -7.20 31.05
C TYR A 3 -39.97 -7.29 29.63
N SER A 4 -40.42 -6.15 29.12
CA SER A 4 -40.78 -5.99 27.71
C SER A 4 -39.62 -6.41 26.82
N LEU A 5 -39.92 -7.08 25.69
CA LEU A 5 -38.90 -7.40 24.68
C LEU A 5 -38.11 -6.17 24.23
N LEU A 6 -38.75 -4.99 24.24
CA LEU A 6 -38.11 -3.73 23.91
C LEU A 6 -37.09 -3.30 24.99
N SER A 7 -37.38 -3.49 26.27
CA SER A 7 -36.42 -3.17 27.33
C SER A 7 -35.24 -4.12 27.28
N ALA A 8 -35.47 -5.43 27.12
CA ALA A 8 -34.40 -6.41 26.95
C ALA A 8 -33.51 -6.12 25.73
N PHE A 9 -34.10 -5.71 24.60
CA PHE A 9 -33.36 -5.27 23.41
C PHE A 9 -32.46 -4.05 23.72
N TRP A 10 -33.00 -3.03 24.39
CA TRP A 10 -32.22 -1.86 24.77
C TRP A 10 -31.09 -2.19 25.74
N THR A 11 -31.32 -3.05 26.74
CA THR A 11 -30.27 -3.48 27.67
C THR A 11 -29.18 -4.27 26.95
N MET A 12 -29.55 -5.14 26.00
CA MET A 12 -28.59 -5.89 25.19
C MET A 12 -27.79 -4.97 24.26
N LEU A 13 -28.43 -3.97 23.66
CA LEU A 13 -27.77 -2.95 22.83
C LEU A 13 -26.77 -2.12 23.65
N LEU A 14 -27.17 -1.65 24.83
CA LEU A 14 -26.30 -0.90 25.74
C LEU A 14 -25.14 -1.76 26.26
N PHE A 15 -25.39 -3.03 26.58
CA PHE A 15 -24.35 -3.97 26.99
C PHE A 15 -23.35 -4.23 25.86
N PHE A 16 -23.83 -4.44 24.64
CA PHE A 16 -22.97 -4.58 23.47
C PHE A 16 -22.18 -3.29 23.18
N GLY A 17 -22.83 -2.13 23.29
CA GLY A 17 -22.17 -0.83 23.17
C GLY A 17 -21.08 -0.63 24.22
N LEU A 18 -21.32 -1.05 25.47
CA LEU A 18 -20.32 -1.06 26.54
C LEU A 18 -19.14 -1.98 26.20
N LEU A 19 -19.40 -3.20 25.72
CA LEU A 19 -18.34 -4.11 25.29
C LEU A 19 -17.52 -3.55 24.13
N LEU A 20 -18.18 -2.96 23.14
CA LEU A 20 -17.54 -2.33 21.98
C LEU A 20 -16.71 -1.13 22.41
N TRP A 21 -17.20 -0.34 23.37
CA TRP A 21 -16.45 0.73 23.98
C TRP A 21 -15.21 0.16 24.70
N LEU A 22 -15.34 -0.80 25.63
CA LEU A 22 -14.17 -1.40 26.27
C LEU A 22 -13.17 -1.99 25.26
N TYR A 23 -13.65 -2.63 24.20
CA TYR A 23 -12.81 -3.10 23.10
C TYR A 23 -12.02 -1.96 22.42
N LEU A 24 -12.69 -0.85 22.07
CA LEU A 24 -12.05 0.34 21.51
C LEU A 24 -10.98 0.92 22.43
N LEU A 25 -11.25 0.97 23.75
CA LEU A 25 -10.26 1.38 24.74
C LEU A 25 -9.00 0.52 24.62
N PHE A 26 -9.12 -0.81 24.63
CA PHE A 26 -7.97 -1.70 24.54
C PHE A 26 -7.22 -1.58 23.21
N VAL A 27 -7.93 -1.39 22.08
CA VAL A 27 -7.32 -1.19 20.76
C VAL A 27 -6.49 0.11 20.74
N ILE A 28 -7.06 1.22 21.20
CA ILE A 28 -6.38 2.53 21.22
C ILE A 28 -5.18 2.49 22.15
N ILE A 29 -5.33 1.90 23.33
CA ILE A 29 -4.23 1.72 24.29
C ILE A 29 -3.10 0.90 23.64
N SER A 30 -3.42 -0.24 23.04
CA SER A 30 -2.43 -1.11 22.38
C SER A 30 -1.69 -0.38 21.26
N ASP A 31 -2.40 0.44 20.50
CA ASP A 31 -1.83 1.24 19.42
C ASP A 31 -0.92 2.37 19.95
N ILE A 32 -1.28 3.05 21.05
CA ILE A 32 -0.41 4.03 21.73
C ILE A 32 0.87 3.35 22.24
N PHE A 33 0.76 2.13 22.78
CA PHE A 33 1.93 1.38 23.21
C PHE A 33 2.81 0.97 22.03
N ARG A 34 2.21 0.60 20.89
CA ARG A 34 2.91 0.19 19.67
C ARG A 34 3.63 1.34 18.96
N SER A 35 3.14 2.57 19.07
CA SER A 35 3.89 3.75 18.59
C SER A 35 5.20 3.90 19.36
N ARG A 36 6.30 3.82 18.61
CA ARG A 36 7.66 4.07 19.10
C ARG A 36 8.03 5.56 19.07
N ASP A 37 7.22 6.36 18.37
CA ASP A 37 7.44 7.79 18.16
C ASP A 37 7.00 8.66 19.36
N LEU A 38 6.30 8.05 20.33
CA LEU A 38 5.79 8.73 21.52
C LEU A 38 6.69 8.46 22.73
N SER A 39 7.21 9.54 23.34
CA SER A 39 7.86 9.50 24.65
C SER A 39 6.90 9.00 25.73
N GLY A 40 7.43 8.42 26.82
CA GLY A 40 6.59 7.83 27.89
C GLY A 40 5.54 8.79 28.47
N TRP A 41 5.86 10.08 28.54
CA TRP A 41 4.94 11.15 28.96
C TRP A 41 3.82 11.41 27.96
N GLY A 42 4.12 11.33 26.65
CA GLY A 42 3.11 11.42 25.60
C GLY A 42 2.10 10.27 25.67
N LYS A 43 2.56 9.05 26.00
CA LYS A 43 1.68 7.89 26.21
C LYS A 43 0.75 8.09 27.41
N ALA A 44 1.27 8.61 28.52
CA ALA A 44 0.48 8.85 29.73
C ALA A 44 -0.61 9.94 29.53
N GLY A 45 -0.26 11.05 28.87
CA GLY A 45 -1.24 12.10 28.54
C GLY A 45 -2.35 11.60 27.61
N TRP A 46 -2.00 10.79 26.62
CA TRP A 46 -2.96 10.17 25.72
C TRP A 46 -3.91 9.20 26.41
N LEU A 47 -3.38 8.39 27.33
CA LEU A 47 -4.18 7.46 28.13
C LEU A 47 -5.21 8.22 28.98
N ALA A 48 -4.78 9.29 29.66
CA ALA A 48 -5.65 10.11 30.49
C ALA A 48 -6.76 10.80 29.65
N ALA A 49 -6.42 11.31 28.47
CA ALA A 49 -7.39 11.93 27.57
C ALA A 49 -8.48 10.95 27.10
N VAL A 50 -8.09 9.72 26.74
CA VAL A 50 -9.02 8.66 26.31
C VAL A 50 -9.93 8.19 27.45
N ILE A 51 -9.42 8.12 28.68
CA ILE A 51 -10.19 7.71 29.86
C ILE A 51 -11.23 8.77 30.25
N ILE A 52 -10.84 10.05 30.26
CA ILE A 52 -11.71 11.14 30.74
C ILE A 52 -12.70 11.57 29.66
N LEU A 53 -12.31 11.54 28.37
CA LEU A 53 -13.14 12.01 27.27
C LEU A 53 -13.08 11.04 26.08
N PRO A 54 -13.83 9.92 26.10
CA PRO A 54 -13.78 8.91 25.05
C PRO A 54 -14.01 9.45 23.63
N LEU A 55 -14.93 10.41 23.46
CA LEU A 55 -15.19 11.06 22.16
C LEU A 55 -14.08 12.02 21.73
N LEU A 56 -13.55 12.84 22.65
CA LEU A 56 -12.46 13.78 22.32
C LEU A 56 -11.11 13.07 22.17
N GLY A 57 -10.88 11.98 22.89
CA GLY A 57 -9.68 11.15 22.75
C GLY A 57 -9.57 10.55 21.35
N VAL A 58 -10.65 9.97 20.83
CA VAL A 58 -10.67 9.42 19.47
C VAL A 58 -10.49 10.52 18.41
N LEU A 59 -11.18 11.66 18.55
CA LEU A 59 -11.09 12.79 17.61
C LEU A 59 -9.71 13.45 17.61
N ALA A 60 -9.12 13.67 18.79
CA ALA A 60 -7.79 14.22 18.87
C ALA A 60 -6.77 13.22 18.28
N TYR A 61 -6.94 11.92 18.52
CA TYR A 61 -5.98 10.91 18.06
C TYR A 61 -5.93 10.88 16.53
N THR A 62 -7.08 10.93 15.87
CA THR A 62 -7.15 10.97 14.41
C THR A 62 -6.57 12.27 13.83
N ILE A 63 -6.76 13.42 14.48
CA ILE A 63 -6.18 14.70 14.05
C ILE A 63 -4.65 14.71 14.20
N PHE A 64 -4.14 14.28 15.35
CA PHE A 64 -2.70 14.30 15.62
C PHE A 64 -1.92 13.16 14.96
N ARG A 65 -2.58 12.05 14.59
CA ARG A 65 -1.94 10.84 14.05
C ARG A 65 -2.33 10.49 12.62
N GLY A 66 -3.25 11.25 12.01
CA GLY A 66 -3.65 11.15 10.60
C GLY A 66 -2.50 11.43 9.61
N ASP A 67 -1.43 12.08 10.07
CA ASP A 67 -0.27 12.42 9.25
C ASP A 67 0.57 11.18 8.85
N SER A 68 0.47 10.09 9.62
CA SER A 68 1.28 8.88 9.37
C SER A 68 0.81 8.01 8.19
N MET A 69 -0.28 8.40 7.52
CA MET A 69 -0.77 7.75 6.30
C MET A 69 -0.19 8.37 5.03
N GLY A 70 0.15 9.67 5.04
CA GLY A 70 0.67 10.37 3.86
C GLY A 70 2.09 9.94 3.50
N GLU A 71 2.94 9.79 4.52
CA GLU A 71 4.38 9.57 4.31
C GLU A 71 4.70 8.11 3.92
N ARG A 72 4.00 7.14 4.53
CA ARG A 72 4.11 5.71 4.15
C ARG A 72 3.57 5.45 2.75
N ALA A 73 2.51 6.15 2.33
CA ALA A 73 1.97 6.00 0.97
C ALA A 73 2.91 6.56 -0.12
N VAL A 74 3.83 7.45 0.24
CA VAL A 74 4.90 7.92 -0.67
C VAL A 74 6.05 6.93 -0.67
N GLU A 75 6.48 6.43 0.50
CA GLU A 75 7.55 5.42 0.61
C GLU A 75 7.18 4.10 -0.08
N ASP A 76 5.95 3.61 0.10
CA ASP A 76 5.46 2.38 -0.53
C ASP A 76 5.32 2.54 -2.04
N ARG A 77 4.92 3.72 -2.53
CA ARG A 77 4.92 4.03 -3.98
C ARG A 77 6.33 4.05 -4.56
N GLN A 78 7.29 4.62 -3.83
CA GLN A 78 8.70 4.63 -4.28
C GLN A 78 9.29 3.22 -4.29
N ARG A 79 9.00 2.38 -3.28
CA ARG A 79 9.45 0.98 -3.24
C ARG A 79 8.81 0.13 -4.33
N GLN A 80 7.52 0.31 -4.60
CA GLN A 80 6.85 -0.37 -5.71
C GLN A 80 7.44 0.05 -7.05
N GLN A 81 7.64 1.36 -7.30
CA GLN A 81 8.27 1.85 -8.53
C GLN A 81 9.69 1.30 -8.72
N ALA A 82 10.50 1.26 -7.66
CA ALA A 82 11.85 0.69 -7.70
C ALA A 82 11.82 -0.81 -8.02
N PHE A 83 10.84 -1.55 -7.50
CA PHE A 83 10.65 -2.96 -7.81
C PHE A 83 10.20 -3.18 -9.27
N TYR A 84 9.27 -2.38 -9.79
CA TYR A 84 8.85 -2.46 -11.20
C TYR A 84 9.98 -2.10 -12.19
N GLN A 85 10.89 -1.19 -11.81
CA GLN A 85 12.07 -0.86 -12.62
C GLN A 85 13.15 -1.95 -12.55
N ALA A 86 13.35 -2.57 -11.38
CA ALA A 86 14.32 -3.65 -11.20
C ALA A 86 13.85 -4.98 -11.84
N PHE A 87 12.54 -5.20 -11.98
CA PHE A 87 11.93 -6.39 -12.57
C PHE A 87 11.46 -6.19 -14.02
N GLN A 88 11.97 -5.20 -14.75
CA GLN A 88 11.94 -5.23 -16.22
C GLN A 88 13.21 -5.90 -16.74
N PRO A 89 13.24 -7.24 -16.91
CA PRO A 89 14.14 -7.81 -17.88
C PRO A 89 13.69 -7.33 -19.27
N SER A 90 14.61 -6.65 -19.97
CA SER A 90 14.64 -6.65 -21.44
C SER A 90 13.74 -5.67 -22.22
N ALA A 91 13.39 -4.49 -21.70
CA ALA A 91 12.93 -3.40 -22.58
C ALA A 91 14.07 -2.87 -23.48
N VAL A 92 15.28 -2.77 -22.95
CA VAL A 92 16.48 -2.34 -23.69
C VAL A 92 16.93 -3.39 -24.71
N GLN A 93 16.75 -4.69 -24.40
CA GLN A 93 17.14 -5.79 -25.27
C GLN A 93 16.16 -6.00 -26.43
N SER A 94 14.85 -5.82 -26.19
CA SER A 94 13.82 -5.93 -27.24
C SER A 94 13.83 -4.75 -28.23
N GLN A 95 14.20 -3.54 -27.78
CA GLN A 95 14.43 -2.41 -28.69
C GLN A 95 15.62 -2.66 -29.63
N GLY A 96 16.74 -3.18 -29.12
CA GLY A 96 17.91 -3.51 -29.95
C GLY A 96 17.61 -4.54 -31.04
N VAL A 97 16.87 -5.60 -30.70
CA VAL A 97 16.45 -6.64 -31.66
C VAL A 97 15.51 -6.07 -32.73
N ALA A 98 14.56 -5.20 -32.36
CA ALA A 98 13.64 -4.57 -33.30
C ALA A 98 14.35 -3.61 -34.27
N ASP A 99 15.29 -2.81 -33.77
CA ASP A 99 16.08 -1.89 -34.59
C ASP A 99 17.04 -2.63 -35.54
N GLU A 100 17.65 -3.73 -35.08
CA GLU A 100 18.48 -4.60 -35.94
C GLU A 100 17.65 -5.27 -37.04
N MET A 101 16.44 -5.75 -36.73
CA MET A 101 15.52 -6.29 -37.74
C MET A 101 15.10 -5.23 -38.77
N ALA A 102 14.81 -4.01 -38.33
CA ALA A 102 14.47 -2.90 -39.22
C ALA A 102 15.63 -2.55 -40.17
N LYS A 103 16.87 -2.63 -39.69
CA LYS A 103 18.06 -2.42 -40.52
C LYS A 103 18.24 -3.52 -41.56
N LEU A 104 18.06 -4.79 -41.18
CA LEU A 104 18.14 -5.93 -42.12
C LEU A 104 17.10 -5.85 -43.23
N VAL A 105 15.87 -5.44 -42.92
CA VAL A 105 14.81 -5.25 -43.93
C VAL A 105 15.15 -4.14 -44.93
N ASN A 106 15.75 -3.04 -44.47
CA ASN A 106 16.19 -1.96 -45.35
C ASN A 106 17.30 -2.39 -46.30
N LEU A 107 18.32 -3.12 -45.80
CA LEU A 107 19.40 -3.64 -46.64
C LEU A 107 18.88 -4.57 -47.74
N ARG A 108 17.90 -5.44 -47.41
CA ARG A 108 17.23 -6.30 -48.39
C ARG A 108 16.46 -5.47 -49.43
N ARG A 109 15.71 -4.46 -48.98
CA ARG A 109 14.92 -3.60 -49.89
C ARG A 109 15.79 -2.80 -50.85
N ASN A 110 16.98 -2.40 -50.42
CA ASN A 110 17.97 -1.72 -51.25
C ASN A 110 18.71 -2.67 -52.20
N GLY A 111 18.49 -3.99 -52.10
CA GLY A 111 19.19 -5.01 -52.89
C GLY A 111 20.64 -5.23 -52.47
N GLU A 112 21.04 -4.75 -51.28
CA GLU A 112 22.41 -4.87 -50.75
C GLU A 112 22.70 -6.28 -50.21
N ILE A 113 21.65 -7.06 -49.89
CA ILE A 113 21.74 -8.46 -49.45
C ILE A 113 20.73 -9.32 -50.19
N SER A 114 21.10 -10.57 -50.46
CA SER A 114 20.22 -11.57 -51.07
C SER A 114 19.25 -12.19 -50.05
N GLU A 115 18.21 -12.87 -50.54
CA GLU A 115 17.20 -13.53 -49.70
C GLU A 115 17.82 -14.55 -48.72
N GLU A 116 18.80 -15.31 -49.20
CA GLU A 116 19.49 -16.34 -48.43
C GLU A 116 20.35 -15.74 -47.32
N GLU A 117 20.94 -14.56 -47.55
CA GLU A 117 21.73 -13.83 -46.55
C GLU A 117 20.84 -13.18 -45.50
N PHE A 118 19.66 -12.68 -45.89
CA PHE A 118 18.68 -12.12 -44.98
C PHE A 118 18.15 -13.17 -43.98
N GLU A 119 17.78 -14.37 -44.44
CA GLU A 119 17.27 -15.43 -43.57
C GLU A 119 18.36 -15.96 -42.60
N ARG A 120 19.62 -15.99 -43.04
CA ARG A 120 20.75 -16.32 -42.15
C ARG A 120 21.00 -15.25 -41.08
N ALA A 121 20.83 -13.98 -41.41
CA ALA A 121 21.02 -12.89 -40.45
C ALA A 121 19.85 -12.82 -39.44
N LYS A 122 18.62 -13.01 -39.91
CA LYS A 122 17.41 -13.06 -39.08
C LYS A 122 17.45 -14.15 -38.01
N SER A 123 17.93 -15.35 -38.36
CA SER A 123 18.08 -16.45 -37.39
C SER A 123 19.09 -16.14 -36.29
N ARG A 124 20.14 -15.36 -36.58
CA ARG A 124 21.13 -14.92 -35.58
C ARG A 124 20.62 -13.84 -34.63
N VAL A 125 19.75 -12.94 -35.11
CA VAL A 125 19.19 -11.84 -34.30
C VAL A 125 18.06 -12.33 -33.38
N LEU A 126 17.38 -13.42 -33.76
CA LEU A 126 16.29 -14.01 -33.00
C LEU A 126 16.71 -15.14 -32.04
N THR A 127 18.00 -15.48 -31.98
CA THR A 127 18.58 -16.47 -31.05
C THR A 127 19.21 -15.77 -29.86
#